data_AF-A0AAD7ZHP6-F1
#
_entry.id   AF-A0AAD7ZHP6-F1
#
_cell.length_a   1.000
_cell.length_b   1.000
_cell.length_c   1.000
_cell.angle_alpha   90.00
_cell.angle_beta   90.00
_cell.angle_gamma   90.00
#
_symmetry.space_group_name_H-M   'P 1'
#
loop_
_entity.id
_entity.type
_entity.pdbx_description
1 polymer ?
#
loop_
_entity_poly.entity_id
_entity_poly.type
_entity_poly.pdbx_seq_one_letter_code
_entity_poly.pdbx_strand_id
1 'polypeptide(L)'
;MHPEEAKIKQYLSKYQNPEITRQDVLNALNHYRGLSSKLDTFVFNNGSKMDLFTLEGTIPVSYKGTMYNIPVCIWVMDTHPNNAPMCYVRPTPDMQIKVSEFVDHYGKIYYLKKTHLPETFYWHQNSSDLLGLIQVMIVTFGDQPPVYAKQRAEVTTPYPTHSYMPMPGVSAGSSSTSYNPPYPTNTGYQRHNRLPIIATNEDDLYQEQFSQTQAELETSRTTAITTTHMNTTVFEIAILWKHESYEVELDKNITILKDKNQELEKAIERMSEQQPLDVDEAVTTTAPLYKQLLNAFAEEAATEDAIYYMGESH
;
A
#
# COMPACT_ATOMS: atom_id res chain seq x y z
N MET A 1 -14.41 25.52 -22.12
CA MET A 1 -13.17 25.07 -21.46
C MET A 1 -13.31 25.34 -19.97
N HIS A 2 -13.19 24.33 -19.11
CA HIS A 2 -13.34 24.47 -17.67
C HIS A 2 -12.25 25.44 -17.13
N PRO A 3 -12.52 26.35 -16.17
CA PRO A 3 -11.54 27.34 -15.70
C PRO A 3 -10.20 26.73 -15.23
N GLU A 4 -10.27 25.56 -14.61
CA GLU A 4 -9.11 24.80 -14.15
C GLU A 4 -8.26 24.24 -15.30
N GLU A 5 -8.90 23.77 -16.36
CA GLU A 5 -8.22 23.24 -17.53
C GLU A 5 -7.41 24.32 -18.27
N ALA A 6 -7.96 25.55 -18.35
CA ALA A 6 -7.27 26.70 -18.93
C ALA A 6 -6.03 27.08 -18.12
N LYS A 7 -6.13 27.01 -16.79
CA LYS A 7 -5.02 27.24 -15.87
C LYS A 7 -3.92 26.17 -16.01
N ILE A 8 -4.30 24.89 -16.11
CA ILE A 8 -3.35 23.78 -16.35
C ILE A 8 -2.64 23.98 -17.69
N LYS A 9 -3.38 24.34 -18.76
CA LYS A 9 -2.78 24.64 -20.07
C LYS A 9 -1.77 25.77 -19.99
N GLN A 10 -2.07 26.83 -19.24
CA GLN A 10 -1.13 27.94 -19.02
C GLN A 10 0.14 27.47 -18.29
N TYR A 11 0.00 26.67 -17.23
CA TYR A 11 1.14 26.15 -16.46
C TYR A 11 2.07 25.28 -17.29
N LEU A 12 1.50 24.45 -18.16
CA LEU A 12 2.26 23.52 -18.99
C LEU A 12 2.81 24.15 -20.29
N SER A 13 2.54 25.43 -20.55
CA SER A 13 2.94 26.10 -21.82
C SER A 13 4.46 26.09 -22.10
N LYS A 14 5.29 25.95 -21.06
CA LYS A 14 6.76 25.89 -21.17
C LYS A 14 7.33 24.47 -21.21
N TYR A 15 6.47 23.45 -21.12
CA TYR A 15 6.90 22.05 -21.18
C TYR A 15 7.27 21.68 -22.61
N GLN A 16 8.15 20.71 -22.77
CA GLN A 16 8.61 20.22 -24.07
C GLN A 16 7.48 19.53 -24.83
N ASN A 17 6.64 18.74 -24.14
CA ASN A 17 5.49 18.04 -24.72
C ASN A 17 4.20 18.44 -23.99
N PRO A 18 3.69 19.66 -24.19
CA PRO A 18 2.62 20.23 -23.38
C PRO A 18 1.29 19.48 -23.53
N GLU A 19 0.95 19.01 -24.73
CA GLU A 19 -0.33 18.34 -24.98
C GLU A 19 -0.42 16.97 -24.31
N ILE A 20 0.64 16.15 -24.42
CA ILE A 20 0.71 14.84 -23.75
C ILE A 20 0.72 15.03 -22.24
N THR A 21 1.56 15.95 -21.74
CA THR A 21 1.62 16.24 -20.30
C THR A 21 0.26 16.68 -19.75
N ARG A 22 -0.45 17.55 -20.48
CA ARG A 22 -1.78 18.02 -20.10
C ARG A 22 -2.79 16.87 -20.06
N GLN A 23 -2.76 15.98 -21.05
CA GLN A 23 -3.61 14.80 -21.10
C GLN A 23 -3.41 13.92 -19.85
N ASP A 24 -2.16 13.57 -19.55
CA ASP A 24 -1.83 12.70 -18.40
C ASP A 24 -2.22 13.33 -17.06
N VAL A 25 -1.95 14.64 -16.91
CA VAL A 25 -2.32 15.41 -15.72
C VAL A 25 -3.83 15.44 -15.52
N LEU A 26 -4.60 15.71 -16.57
CA LEU A 26 -6.06 15.76 -16.48
C LEU A 26 -6.64 14.37 -16.19
N ASN A 27 -6.09 13.32 -16.79
CA ASN A 27 -6.48 11.94 -16.52
C ASN A 27 -6.24 11.59 -15.04
N ALA A 28 -5.07 11.94 -14.49
CA ALA A 28 -4.76 11.72 -13.08
C ALA A 28 -5.69 12.51 -12.13
N LEU A 29 -5.92 13.80 -12.38
CA LEU A 29 -6.81 14.64 -11.56
C LEU A 29 -8.28 14.21 -11.63
N ASN A 30 -8.73 13.72 -12.79
CA ASN A 30 -10.08 13.22 -12.96
C ASN A 30 -10.31 11.89 -12.24
N HIS A 31 -9.29 11.03 -12.21
CA HIS A 31 -9.38 9.73 -11.56
C HIS A 31 -9.18 9.83 -10.04
N TYR A 32 -8.18 10.60 -9.59
CA TYR A 32 -7.83 10.75 -8.18
C TYR A 32 -8.25 12.12 -7.64
N ARG A 33 -9.50 12.22 -7.20
CA ARG A 33 -10.11 13.46 -6.67
C ARG A 33 -9.45 14.00 -5.40
N GLY A 34 -8.63 13.20 -4.73
CA GLY A 34 -7.82 13.64 -3.59
C GLY A 34 -6.57 14.42 -3.98
N LEU A 35 -6.23 14.51 -5.28
CA LEU A 35 -5.11 15.27 -5.81
C LEU A 35 -5.55 16.64 -6.30
N SER A 36 -4.66 17.63 -6.19
CA SER A 36 -4.86 18.99 -6.64
C SER A 36 -3.69 19.45 -7.52
N SER A 37 -3.97 20.35 -8.46
CA SER A 37 -2.97 20.93 -9.37
C SER A 37 -2.33 22.18 -8.76
N LYS A 38 -1.00 22.26 -8.83
CA LYS A 38 -0.22 23.43 -8.42
C LYS A 38 0.93 23.68 -9.38
N LEU A 39 1.41 24.92 -9.41
CA LEU A 39 2.69 25.29 -10.01
C LEU A 39 3.57 25.76 -8.84
N ASP A 40 4.72 25.11 -8.65
CA ASP A 40 5.60 25.39 -7.52
C ASP A 40 7.06 25.38 -7.97
N THR A 41 7.93 26.07 -7.23
CA THR A 41 9.35 26.19 -7.56
C THR A 41 10.12 25.02 -6.97
N PHE A 42 10.58 24.12 -7.82
CA PHE A 42 11.45 23.02 -7.45
C PHE A 42 12.91 23.48 -7.36
N VAL A 43 13.64 23.03 -6.34
CA VAL A 43 15.08 23.27 -6.16
C VAL A 43 15.83 21.97 -6.39
N PHE A 44 16.62 21.90 -7.45
CA PHE A 44 17.43 20.74 -7.78
C PHE A 44 18.67 20.65 -6.87
N ASN A 45 19.28 19.46 -6.81
CA ASN A 45 20.46 19.20 -5.98
C ASN A 45 21.67 20.08 -6.34
N ASN A 46 21.75 20.58 -7.57
CA ASN A 46 22.78 21.51 -8.03
C ASN A 46 22.49 22.98 -7.65
N GLY A 47 21.40 23.23 -6.91
CA GLY A 47 20.95 24.56 -6.51
C GLY A 47 20.13 25.31 -7.56
N SER A 48 19.96 24.77 -8.78
CA SER A 48 19.11 25.41 -9.79
C SER A 48 17.64 25.33 -9.39
N LYS A 49 16.87 26.35 -9.79
CA LYS A 49 15.44 26.43 -9.51
C LYS A 49 14.64 26.38 -10.80
N MET A 50 13.50 25.71 -10.77
CA MET A 50 12.58 25.63 -11.91
C MET A 50 11.15 25.55 -11.41
N ASP A 51 10.25 26.31 -12.03
CA ASP A 51 8.83 26.17 -11.78
C ASP A 51 8.32 24.93 -12.49
N LEU A 52 7.80 23.98 -11.71
CA LEU A 52 7.28 22.72 -12.19
C LEU A 52 5.83 22.57 -11.77
N PHE A 53 5.05 21.93 -12.63
CA PHE A 53 3.71 21.48 -12.34
C PHE A 53 3.74 20.33 -11.33
N THR A 54 2.87 20.41 -10.34
CA THR A 54 2.84 19.48 -9.22
C THR A 54 1.42 19.00 -8.98
N LEU A 55 1.28 17.68 -8.84
CA LEU A 55 0.08 17.05 -8.28
C LEU A 55 0.33 16.80 -6.79
N GLU A 56 -0.43 17.46 -5.93
CA GLU A 56 -0.30 17.31 -4.47
C GLU A 56 -1.65 16.99 -3.84
N GLY A 57 -1.66 16.04 -2.91
CA GLY A 57 -2.86 15.63 -2.21
C GLY A 57 -2.73 14.23 -1.65
N THR A 58 -3.80 13.45 -1.65
CA THR A 58 -3.81 12.08 -1.13
C THR A 58 -4.26 11.05 -2.16
N ILE A 59 -3.66 9.88 -2.12
CA ILE A 59 -4.09 8.69 -2.88
C ILE A 59 -4.69 7.63 -1.94
N PRO A 60 -5.78 6.95 -2.34
CA PRO A 60 -6.40 5.91 -1.53
C PRO A 60 -5.59 4.61 -1.60
N VAL A 61 -5.17 4.10 -0.45
CA VAL A 61 -4.35 2.88 -0.32
C VAL A 61 -5.03 1.91 0.65
N SER A 62 -5.32 0.70 0.20
CA SER A 62 -5.83 -0.36 1.08
C SER A 62 -4.67 -1.11 1.73
N TYR A 63 -4.58 -1.04 3.06
CA TYR A 63 -3.61 -1.78 3.86
C TYR A 63 -4.34 -2.61 4.92
N LYS A 64 -4.13 -3.94 4.89
CA LYS A 64 -4.78 -4.89 5.81
C LYS A 64 -6.31 -4.72 5.91
N GLY A 65 -6.96 -4.52 4.76
CA GLY A 65 -8.42 -4.36 4.67
C GLY A 65 -8.96 -2.99 5.06
N THR A 66 -8.10 -2.05 5.47
CA THR A 66 -8.48 -0.67 5.81
C THR A 66 -7.95 0.29 4.75
N MET A 67 -8.78 1.22 4.28
CA MET A 67 -8.34 2.27 3.35
C MET A 67 -7.74 3.46 4.10
N TYR A 68 -6.55 3.86 3.67
CA TYR A 68 -5.80 5.01 4.15
C TYR A 68 -5.60 6.02 3.02
N ASN A 69 -5.64 7.30 3.35
CA ASN A 69 -5.34 8.37 2.39
C ASN A 69 -3.88 8.77 2.57
N ILE A 70 -3.02 8.28 1.69
CA ILE A 70 -1.57 8.50 1.79
C ILE A 70 -1.23 9.83 1.08
N PRO A 71 -0.64 10.81 1.79
CA PRO A 71 -0.30 12.09 1.19
C PRO A 71 0.94 11.98 0.29
N VAL A 72 0.79 12.43 -0.95
CA VAL A 72 1.81 12.36 -2.00
C VAL A 72 1.98 13.71 -2.71
N CYS A 73 3.15 13.90 -3.28
CA CYS A 73 3.51 15.03 -4.12
C CYS A 73 4.28 14.52 -5.33
N ILE A 74 3.75 14.76 -6.52
CA ILE A 74 4.27 14.29 -7.81
C ILE A 74 4.65 15.53 -8.63
N TRP A 75 5.94 15.73 -8.81
CA TRP A 75 6.50 16.78 -9.65
C TRP A 75 6.64 16.28 -11.08
N VAL A 76 5.90 16.90 -12.00
CA VAL A 76 5.94 16.55 -13.42
C VAL A 76 7.08 17.32 -14.08
N MET A 77 8.05 16.62 -14.65
CA MET A 77 9.22 17.25 -15.28
C MET A 77 8.82 18.00 -16.57
N ASP A 78 9.48 19.12 -16.87
CA ASP A 78 9.28 19.89 -18.11
C ASP A 78 9.46 19.07 -19.40
N THR A 79 10.28 18.02 -19.30
CA THR A 79 10.60 17.01 -20.31
C THR A 79 9.61 15.83 -20.38
N HIS A 80 8.56 15.79 -19.55
CA HIS A 80 7.54 14.74 -19.58
C HIS A 80 6.97 14.53 -21.01
N PRO A 81 6.69 13.28 -21.45
CA PRO A 81 6.88 12.00 -20.76
C PRO A 81 8.30 11.40 -20.92
N ASN A 82 9.27 12.10 -21.49
CA ASN A 82 10.59 11.51 -21.75
C ASN A 82 11.35 11.19 -20.46
N ASN A 83 11.17 12.02 -19.43
CA ASN A 83 11.67 11.74 -18.08
C ASN A 83 10.51 11.51 -17.14
N ALA A 84 10.72 10.59 -16.20
CA ALA A 84 9.75 10.29 -15.17
C ALA A 84 9.53 11.47 -14.21
N PRO A 85 8.34 11.59 -13.62
CA PRO A 85 8.09 12.55 -12.56
C PRO A 85 8.87 12.23 -11.28
N MET A 86 9.16 13.26 -10.49
CA MET A 86 9.78 13.11 -9.18
C MET A 86 8.71 13.03 -8.09
N CYS A 87 8.68 11.93 -7.35
CA CYS A 87 7.58 11.64 -6.43
C CYS A 87 8.05 11.62 -4.97
N TYR A 88 7.20 12.11 -4.07
CA TYR A 88 7.47 12.19 -2.64
C TYR A 88 6.22 11.82 -1.84
N VAL A 89 6.41 11.18 -0.68
CA VAL A 89 5.40 11.16 0.38
C VAL A 89 5.52 12.43 1.23
N ARG A 90 4.37 12.99 1.61
CA ARG A 90 4.29 14.23 2.39
C ARG A 90 3.57 14.00 3.72
N PRO A 91 4.24 13.47 4.76
CA PRO A 91 3.57 13.17 6.03
C PRO A 91 2.90 14.41 6.63
N THR A 92 1.72 14.23 7.23
CA THR A 92 1.13 15.24 8.11
C THR A 92 1.97 15.39 9.39
N PRO A 93 1.78 16.44 10.21
CA PRO A 93 2.52 16.59 11.48
C PRO A 93 2.41 15.37 12.41
N ASP A 94 1.30 14.65 12.30
CA ASP A 94 0.94 13.47 13.09
C ASP A 94 1.42 12.16 12.44
N MET A 95 2.12 12.23 11.30
CA MET A 95 2.70 11.08 10.61
C MET A 95 4.23 11.11 10.66
N GLN A 96 4.83 9.94 10.48
CA GLN A 96 6.26 9.75 10.32
C GLN A 96 6.54 8.85 9.12
N ILE A 97 7.60 9.18 8.35
CA ILE A 97 8.04 8.38 7.21
C ILE A 97 8.63 7.06 7.71
N LYS A 98 8.19 5.97 7.09
CA LYS A 98 8.80 4.65 7.20
C LYS A 98 9.76 4.48 6.03
N VAL A 99 11.06 4.62 6.30
CA VAL A 99 12.10 4.36 5.31
C VAL A 99 11.99 2.92 4.83
N SER A 100 12.06 2.72 3.53
CA SER A 100 11.95 1.43 2.89
C SER A 100 12.87 1.35 1.68
N GLU A 101 12.76 0.22 1.01
CA GLU A 101 13.39 -0.04 -0.28
C GLU A 101 13.06 0.98 -1.38
N PHE A 102 11.92 1.65 -1.26
CA PHE A 102 11.35 2.51 -2.29
C PHE A 102 11.02 3.91 -1.76
N VAL A 103 11.18 4.19 -0.46
CA VAL A 103 11.05 5.54 0.14
C VAL A 103 12.28 5.86 1.00
N ASP A 104 12.96 6.97 0.72
CA ASP A 104 14.07 7.44 1.56
C ASP A 104 13.59 8.24 2.80
N HIS A 105 14.54 8.69 3.61
CA HIS A 105 14.26 9.49 4.80
C HIS A 105 13.71 10.90 4.53
N TYR A 106 13.83 11.41 3.29
CA TYR A 106 13.20 12.65 2.85
C TYR A 106 11.80 12.41 2.24
N GLY A 107 11.36 11.15 2.19
CA GLY A 107 10.09 10.77 1.60
C GLY A 107 10.15 10.64 0.08
N LYS A 108 11.32 10.74 -0.54
CA LYS A 108 11.47 10.56 -1.99
C LYS A 108 11.20 9.12 -2.36
N ILE A 109 10.42 8.95 -3.42
CA ILE A 109 9.97 7.65 -3.92
C ILE A 109 10.87 7.21 -5.09
N TYR A 110 11.35 5.96 -5.05
CA TYR A 110 12.37 5.41 -5.96
C TYR A 110 11.89 4.29 -6.89
N TYR A 111 10.57 4.10 -7.06
CA TYR A 111 9.96 2.98 -7.83
C TYR A 111 10.56 2.73 -9.22
N LEU A 112 11.21 3.72 -9.82
CA LEU A 112 11.62 3.73 -11.22
C LEU A 112 13.13 3.51 -11.46
N LYS A 113 13.90 3.09 -10.44
CA LYS A 113 15.37 3.00 -10.60
C LYS A 113 16.05 1.79 -9.96
N LYS A 114 15.29 0.80 -9.48
CA LYS A 114 15.87 -0.32 -8.72
C LYS A 114 16.02 -1.57 -9.58
N THR A 115 17.27 -2.01 -9.75
CA THR A 115 17.77 -3.08 -10.64
C THR A 115 17.13 -4.47 -10.45
N HIS A 116 16.36 -4.69 -9.39
CA HIS A 116 15.67 -5.95 -9.11
C HIS A 116 14.15 -5.88 -9.31
N LEU A 117 13.63 -4.71 -9.71
CA LEU A 117 12.25 -4.58 -10.15
C LEU A 117 12.14 -4.99 -11.62
N PRO A 118 10.94 -5.39 -12.04
CA PRO A 118 10.66 -5.76 -13.42
C PRO A 118 10.90 -4.59 -14.34
N GLU A 119 11.28 -4.88 -15.58
CA GLU A 119 11.29 -3.88 -16.65
C GLU A 119 9.97 -3.08 -16.70
N THR A 120 8.84 -3.73 -16.41
CA THR A 120 7.50 -3.14 -16.40
C THR A 120 7.29 -2.01 -15.38
N PHE A 121 8.06 -1.94 -14.30
CA PHE A 121 7.94 -0.89 -13.29
C PHE A 121 8.83 0.32 -13.58
N TYR A 122 9.71 0.24 -14.58
CA TYR A 122 10.44 1.40 -15.04
C TYR A 122 9.55 2.34 -15.83
N TRP A 123 9.94 3.61 -15.81
CA TRP A 123 9.31 4.61 -16.63
C TRP A 123 9.76 4.44 -18.07
N HIS A 124 8.81 4.19 -18.95
CA HIS A 124 9.00 4.07 -20.39
C HIS A 124 8.34 5.25 -21.08
N GLN A 125 9.13 6.06 -21.79
CA GLN A 125 8.66 7.29 -22.44
C GLN A 125 7.44 7.14 -23.37
N ASN A 126 7.22 5.93 -23.92
CA ASN A 126 6.17 5.66 -24.91
C ASN A 126 4.95 4.92 -24.32
N SER A 127 5.04 4.41 -23.09
CA SER A 127 4.00 3.53 -22.52
C SER A 127 3.68 3.82 -21.06
N SER A 128 4.49 4.59 -20.35
CA SER A 128 4.21 5.01 -18.97
C SER A 128 3.48 6.34 -18.94
N ASP A 129 2.49 6.43 -18.06
CA ASP A 129 1.72 7.64 -17.77
C ASP A 129 1.62 7.88 -16.25
N LEU A 130 1.05 9.02 -15.86
CA LEU A 130 0.88 9.37 -14.44
C LEU A 130 -0.10 8.45 -13.72
N LEU A 131 -1.08 7.88 -14.42
CA LEU A 131 -2.14 7.09 -13.83
C LEU A 131 -1.63 5.69 -13.45
N GLY A 132 -0.89 5.03 -14.34
CA GLY A 132 -0.20 3.77 -14.07
C GLY A 132 0.86 3.94 -12.98
N LEU A 133 1.58 5.06 -12.96
CA LEU A 133 2.49 5.38 -11.87
C LEU A 133 1.79 5.44 -10.51
N ILE A 134 0.65 6.15 -10.40
CA ILE A 134 -0.10 6.24 -9.14
C ILE A 134 -0.62 4.86 -8.72
N GLN A 135 -1.03 4.01 -9.67
CA GLN A 135 -1.45 2.63 -9.36
C GLN A 135 -0.32 1.80 -8.78
N VAL A 136 0.87 1.87 -9.38
CA VAL A 136 2.07 1.23 -8.83
C VAL A 136 2.31 1.70 -7.39
N MET A 137 2.15 3.00 -7.11
CA MET A 137 2.24 3.50 -5.73
C MET A 137 1.18 2.89 -4.81
N ILE A 138 -0.08 2.82 -5.25
CA ILE A 138 -1.19 2.29 -4.45
C ILE A 138 -0.95 0.82 -4.10
N VAL A 139 -0.56 0.00 -5.08
CA VAL A 139 -0.29 -1.42 -4.86
C VAL A 139 0.89 -1.59 -3.91
N THR A 140 1.97 -0.85 -4.12
CA THR A 140 3.17 -1.00 -3.30
C THR A 140 2.97 -0.50 -1.87
N PHE A 141 2.33 0.66 -1.69
CA PHE A 141 2.00 1.19 -0.37
C PHE A 141 0.93 0.34 0.35
N GLY A 142 0.11 -0.40 -0.39
CA GLY A 142 -0.85 -1.36 0.16
C GLY A 142 -0.20 -2.60 0.77
N ASP A 143 1.05 -2.89 0.42
CA ASP A 143 1.85 -3.94 1.05
C ASP A 143 2.77 -3.36 2.14
N GLN A 144 3.46 -2.28 1.80
CA GLN A 144 4.40 -1.60 2.69
C GLN A 144 4.06 -0.10 2.80
N PRO A 145 3.23 0.29 3.79
CA PRO A 145 2.86 1.68 3.98
C PRO A 145 4.09 2.57 4.21
N PRO A 146 4.21 3.71 3.50
CA PRO A 146 5.39 4.57 3.54
C PRO A 146 5.37 5.54 4.73
N VAL A 147 4.25 5.62 5.43
CA VAL A 147 4.05 6.49 6.61
C VAL A 147 3.27 5.74 7.68
N TYR A 148 3.48 6.12 8.93
CA TYR A 148 2.70 5.65 10.07
C TYR A 148 2.29 6.83 10.96
N ALA A 149 1.19 6.67 11.70
CA ALA A 149 0.75 7.66 12.68
C ALA A 149 1.68 7.66 13.91
N LYS A 150 2.07 8.85 14.36
CA LYS A 150 2.80 9.05 15.62
C LYS A 150 1.86 8.68 16.77
N GLN A 151 2.40 7.99 17.78
CA GLN A 151 1.65 7.77 19.01
C GLN A 151 1.36 9.13 19.66
N ARG A 152 0.07 9.43 19.87
CA ARG A 152 -0.33 10.60 20.63
C ARG A 152 -0.07 10.29 22.10
N ALA A 153 0.87 11.00 22.73
CA ALA A 153 1.03 10.93 24.17
C ALA A 153 -0.30 11.35 24.83
N GLU A 154 -0.95 10.43 25.52
CA GLU A 154 -2.13 10.74 26.31
C GLU A 154 -1.72 11.68 27.43
N VAL A 155 -2.06 12.97 27.28
CA VAL A 155 -1.98 13.91 28.39
C VAL A 155 -3.12 13.53 29.32
N THR A 156 -2.80 12.80 30.40
CA THR A 156 -3.71 12.50 31.50
C THR A 156 -4.17 13.83 32.10
N THR A 157 -5.33 14.32 31.68
CA THR A 157 -5.98 15.45 32.34
C THR A 157 -6.73 14.92 33.57
N PRO A 158 -6.53 15.50 34.76
CA PRO A 158 -7.28 15.10 35.94
C PRO A 158 -8.71 15.63 35.81
N TYR A 159 -9.67 14.71 35.66
CA TYR A 159 -11.09 15.02 35.58
C TYR A 159 -11.58 15.69 36.88
N PRO A 160 -12.31 16.83 36.83
CA PRO A 160 -13.15 17.24 37.94
C PRO A 160 -14.44 16.42 37.93
N THR A 161 -14.71 15.76 39.05
CA THR A 161 -15.95 15.00 39.28
C THR A 161 -17.09 16.00 39.47
N HIS A 162 -18.08 16.01 38.58
CA HIS A 162 -19.35 16.67 38.89
C HIS A 162 -20.55 15.76 38.62
N SER A 163 -21.48 15.92 39.54
CA SER A 163 -22.50 15.03 40.05
C SER A 163 -23.88 15.32 39.45
N TYR A 164 -24.61 14.23 39.15
CA TYR A 164 -26.06 14.04 39.27
C TYR A 164 -27.09 14.96 38.56
N MET A 165 -27.94 14.28 37.77
CA MET A 165 -29.41 14.46 37.52
C MET A 165 -29.90 15.46 36.44
N PRO A 166 -31.17 15.34 35.95
CA PRO A 166 -31.95 14.15 35.57
C PRO A 166 -32.74 14.30 34.23
N MET A 167 -33.30 13.19 33.74
CA MET A 167 -34.23 13.10 32.59
C MET A 167 -35.67 13.53 32.98
N PRO A 168 -36.41 14.19 32.08
CA PRO A 168 -37.73 13.68 31.62
C PRO A 168 -37.96 13.99 30.13
N GLY A 169 -38.84 13.39 29.33
CA GLY A 169 -40.11 12.70 29.51
C GLY A 169 -40.91 12.92 28.19
N VAL A 170 -41.70 11.93 27.77
CA VAL A 170 -42.35 11.78 26.45
C VAL A 170 -43.65 12.60 26.32
N SER A 171 -43.96 13.20 25.15
CA SER A 171 -45.32 13.21 24.55
C SER A 171 -45.48 13.99 23.22
N ALA A 172 -45.83 13.25 22.17
CA ALA A 172 -46.93 13.40 21.18
C ALA A 172 -47.37 14.75 20.54
N GLY A 173 -47.60 14.66 19.21
CA GLY A 173 -48.53 15.47 18.38
C GLY A 173 -47.84 16.55 17.53
N SER A 174 -48.12 16.80 16.24
CA SER A 174 -49.13 16.33 15.30
C SER A 174 -48.71 16.78 13.87
N SER A 175 -49.13 15.99 12.85
CA SER A 175 -49.55 16.39 11.49
C SER A 175 -48.71 17.36 10.62
N SER A 176 -48.25 16.89 9.44
CA SER A 176 -48.79 17.34 8.13
C SER A 176 -48.09 16.70 6.91
N THR A 177 -48.88 16.00 6.10
CA THR A 177 -48.98 16.11 4.63
C THR A 177 -47.70 16.16 3.79
N SER A 178 -47.36 15.05 3.13
CA SER A 178 -46.48 15.03 1.95
C SER A 178 -47.28 14.70 0.69
N TYR A 179 -47.38 15.70 -0.19
CA TYR A 179 -47.86 15.58 -1.56
C TYR A 179 -46.77 14.95 -2.44
N ASN A 180 -47.15 13.95 -3.23
CA ASN A 180 -46.34 13.38 -4.30
C ASN A 180 -47.13 13.51 -5.61
N PRO A 181 -46.63 14.17 -6.68
CA PRO A 181 -47.34 14.24 -7.94
C PRO A 181 -46.99 13.05 -8.86
N PRO A 182 -47.98 12.45 -9.55
CA PRO A 182 -47.76 11.35 -10.49
C PRO A 182 -47.56 11.83 -11.93
N TYR A 183 -46.80 11.03 -12.68
CA TYR A 183 -46.68 11.07 -14.15
C TYR A 183 -48.02 10.76 -14.84
N PRO A 184 -48.34 11.41 -15.98
CA PRO A 184 -49.39 10.94 -16.87
C PRO A 184 -48.82 10.14 -18.05
N THR A 185 -49.38 8.96 -18.25
CA THR A 185 -49.49 8.22 -19.51
C THR A 185 -50.76 8.67 -20.25
N ASN A 186 -50.74 8.85 -21.58
CA ASN A 186 -51.67 8.15 -22.49
C ASN A 186 -51.49 8.47 -24.00
N THR A 187 -51.42 7.39 -24.78
CA THR A 187 -52.08 7.07 -26.08
C THR A 187 -52.28 8.11 -27.19
N GLY A 188 -51.73 7.81 -28.38
CA GLY A 188 -52.49 7.16 -29.45
C GLY A 188 -53.32 7.99 -30.45
N TYR A 189 -52.82 8.02 -31.69
CA TYR A 189 -53.51 8.19 -33.00
C TYR A 189 -54.06 9.57 -33.41
N GLN A 190 -53.52 10.18 -34.49
CA GLN A 190 -53.97 10.00 -35.88
C GLN A 190 -53.22 10.94 -36.84
N ARG A 191 -52.85 10.39 -37.99
CA ARG A 191 -52.43 11.10 -39.20
C ARG A 191 -53.57 11.95 -39.77
N HIS A 192 -53.31 13.21 -40.14
CA HIS A 192 -53.49 13.70 -41.52
C HIS A 192 -53.03 15.15 -41.72
N ASN A 193 -52.60 15.41 -42.95
CA ASN A 193 -52.43 16.67 -43.67
C ASN A 193 -51.02 17.30 -43.76
N ARG A 194 -50.50 17.14 -44.99
CA ARG A 194 -49.34 17.75 -45.66
C ARG A 194 -49.28 19.27 -45.51
N LEU A 195 -48.07 19.82 -45.49
CA LEU A 195 -47.58 20.96 -46.30
C LEU A 195 -46.01 20.92 -46.31
N PRO A 196 -45.32 21.61 -47.24
CA PRO A 196 -44.16 21.07 -47.96
C PRO A 196 -42.81 21.29 -47.29
N ILE A 197 -41.86 20.47 -47.75
CA ILE A 197 -40.41 20.52 -47.49
C ILE A 197 -39.87 21.92 -47.79
N ILE A 198 -39.39 22.60 -46.75
CA ILE A 198 -38.35 23.63 -46.88
C ILE A 198 -37.15 23.06 -46.13
N ALA A 199 -36.39 22.22 -46.81
CA ALA A 199 -35.07 21.79 -46.38
C ALA A 199 -34.14 23.01 -46.52
N THR A 200 -33.81 23.65 -45.42
CA THR A 200 -32.76 24.68 -45.39
C THR A 200 -31.94 24.54 -44.13
N ASN A 201 -30.74 23.96 -44.29
CA ASN A 201 -29.51 24.09 -43.49
C ASN A 201 -29.53 23.77 -41.98
N GLU A 202 -30.66 23.76 -41.30
CA GLU A 202 -30.73 23.52 -39.85
C GLU A 202 -30.82 22.02 -39.52
N ASP A 203 -31.64 21.24 -40.22
CA ASP A 203 -31.76 19.79 -39.98
C ASP A 203 -30.44 19.04 -40.23
N ASP A 204 -29.70 19.40 -41.28
CA ASP A 204 -28.38 18.81 -41.56
C ASP A 204 -27.38 19.16 -40.45
N LEU A 205 -27.43 20.39 -39.92
CA LEU A 205 -26.57 20.84 -38.82
C LEU A 205 -26.89 20.13 -37.51
N TYR A 206 -28.17 19.93 -37.18
CA TYR A 206 -28.58 19.17 -36.00
C TYR A 206 -28.21 17.68 -36.12
N GLN A 207 -28.35 17.11 -37.31
CA GLN A 207 -27.96 15.72 -37.58
C GLN A 207 -26.43 15.54 -37.46
N GLU A 208 -25.65 16.51 -37.95
CA GLU A 208 -24.19 16.50 -37.84
C GLU A 208 -23.71 16.72 -36.39
N GLN A 209 -24.32 17.65 -35.65
CA GLN A 209 -24.07 17.83 -34.21
C GLN A 209 -24.40 16.58 -33.40
N PHE A 210 -25.53 15.94 -33.70
CA PHE A 210 -25.94 14.72 -33.03
C PHE A 210 -25.00 13.57 -33.34
N SER A 211 -24.55 13.44 -34.59
CA SER A 211 -23.54 12.48 -35.03
C SER A 211 -22.19 12.71 -34.32
N GLN A 212 -21.72 13.96 -34.25
CA GLN A 212 -20.49 14.31 -33.52
C GLN A 212 -20.60 13.98 -32.03
N THR A 213 -21.72 14.33 -31.40
CA THR A 213 -21.95 14.07 -29.98
C THR A 213 -21.96 12.58 -29.69
N GLN A 214 -22.56 11.75 -30.57
CA GLN A 214 -22.52 10.29 -30.42
C GLN A 214 -21.12 9.73 -30.61
N ALA A 215 -20.39 10.18 -31.64
CA ALA A 215 -19.02 9.74 -31.88
C ALA A 215 -18.08 10.11 -30.71
N GLU A 216 -18.25 11.29 -30.12
CA GLU A 216 -17.48 11.74 -28.95
C GLU A 216 -17.81 10.91 -27.69
N LEU A 217 -19.07 10.50 -27.52
CA LEU A 217 -19.53 9.65 -26.42
C LEU A 217 -19.01 8.21 -26.57
N GLU A 218 -19.02 7.65 -27.78
CA GLU A 218 -18.42 6.34 -28.08
C GLU A 218 -16.91 6.35 -27.90
N THR A 219 -16.24 7.42 -28.34
CA THR A 219 -14.80 7.60 -28.13
C THR A 219 -14.48 7.67 -26.64
N SER A 220 -15.22 8.48 -25.87
CA SER A 220 -15.05 8.59 -24.42
C SER A 220 -15.28 7.26 -23.70
N ARG A 221 -16.31 6.49 -24.10
CA ARG A 221 -16.61 5.18 -23.52
C ARG A 221 -15.51 4.17 -23.83
N THR A 222 -15.01 4.16 -25.06
CA THR A 222 -13.93 3.25 -25.48
C THR A 222 -12.64 3.58 -24.75
N THR A 223 -12.27 4.86 -24.66
CA THR A 223 -11.10 5.29 -23.88
C THR A 223 -11.25 4.91 -22.41
N ALA A 224 -12.42 5.10 -21.81
CA ALA A 224 -12.68 4.70 -20.42
C ALA A 224 -12.49 3.18 -20.20
N ILE A 225 -12.97 2.34 -21.11
CA ILE A 225 -12.83 0.88 -21.05
C ILE A 225 -11.36 0.46 -21.25
N THR A 226 -10.66 1.06 -22.21
CA THR A 226 -9.25 0.75 -22.46
C THR A 226 -8.39 1.17 -21.27
N THR A 227 -8.66 2.33 -20.67
CA THR A 227 -7.98 2.77 -19.45
C THR A 227 -8.26 1.82 -18.28
N THR A 228 -9.52 1.42 -18.02
CA THR A 228 -9.79 0.44 -16.95
C THR A 228 -9.18 -0.92 -17.23
N HIS A 229 -9.13 -1.37 -18.49
CA HIS A 229 -8.44 -2.60 -18.85
C HIS A 229 -6.93 -2.50 -18.59
N MET A 230 -6.26 -1.44 -19.04
CA MET A 230 -4.84 -1.23 -18.76
C MET A 230 -4.56 -1.12 -17.26
N ASN A 231 -5.42 -0.45 -16.51
CA ASN A 231 -5.35 -0.40 -15.04
C ASN A 231 -5.44 -1.78 -14.39
N THR A 232 -6.29 -2.65 -14.96
CA THR A 232 -6.44 -4.04 -14.51
C THR A 232 -5.17 -4.84 -14.82
N THR A 233 -4.57 -4.66 -16.01
CA THR A 233 -3.31 -5.35 -16.36
C THR A 233 -2.13 -4.95 -15.48
N VAL A 234 -1.99 -3.67 -15.11
CA VAL A 234 -0.92 -3.22 -14.20
C VAL A 234 -1.11 -3.82 -12.80
N PHE A 235 -2.36 -3.88 -12.33
CA PHE A 235 -2.70 -4.53 -11.07
C PHE A 235 -2.44 -6.05 -11.12
N GLU A 236 -2.82 -6.72 -12.19
CA GLU A 236 -2.55 -8.15 -12.43
C GLU A 236 -1.05 -8.45 -12.48
N ILE A 237 -0.28 -7.64 -13.21
CA ILE A 237 1.18 -7.73 -13.25
C ILE A 237 1.73 -7.59 -11.82
N ALA A 238 1.32 -6.57 -11.06
CA ALA A 238 1.79 -6.39 -9.70
C ALA A 238 1.44 -7.56 -8.77
N ILE A 239 0.28 -8.21 -8.96
CA ILE A 239 -0.07 -9.45 -8.24
C ILE A 239 0.86 -10.61 -8.62
N LEU A 240 1.16 -10.79 -9.91
CA LEU A 240 2.07 -11.85 -10.37
C LEU A 240 3.48 -11.67 -9.79
N TRP A 241 3.98 -10.44 -9.74
CA TRP A 241 5.26 -10.12 -9.09
C TRP A 241 5.27 -10.42 -7.60
N LYS A 242 4.15 -10.13 -6.93
CA LYS A 242 3.98 -10.46 -5.52
C LYS A 242 4.06 -11.98 -5.30
N HIS A 243 3.44 -12.77 -6.19
CA HIS A 243 3.52 -14.23 -6.14
C HIS A 243 4.95 -14.74 -6.32
N GLU A 244 5.65 -14.26 -7.35
CA GLU A 244 7.03 -14.67 -7.65
C GLU A 244 8.00 -14.31 -6.50
N SER A 245 7.85 -13.11 -5.92
CA SER A 245 8.64 -12.70 -4.75
C SER A 245 8.39 -13.60 -3.54
N TYR A 246 7.15 -14.01 -3.30
CA TYR A 246 6.83 -14.92 -2.20
C TYR A 246 7.42 -16.31 -2.41
N GLU A 247 7.42 -16.84 -3.64
CA GLU A 247 8.05 -18.12 -3.94
C GLU A 247 9.55 -18.10 -3.62
N VAL A 248 10.26 -17.05 -4.05
CA VAL A 248 11.68 -16.89 -3.75
C VAL A 248 11.95 -16.80 -2.25
N GLU A 249 11.10 -16.11 -1.49
CA GLU A 249 11.23 -16.02 -0.04
C GLU A 249 10.90 -17.34 0.66
N LEU A 250 9.89 -18.08 0.16
CA LEU A 250 9.54 -19.40 0.66
C LEU A 250 10.69 -20.38 0.47
N ASP A 251 11.33 -20.39 -0.70
CA ASP A 251 12.47 -21.26 -1.00
C ASP A 251 13.67 -20.96 -0.10
N LYS A 252 13.95 -19.69 0.18
CA LYS A 252 14.97 -19.30 1.16
C LYS A 252 14.63 -19.84 2.55
N ASN A 253 13.38 -19.67 2.99
CA ASN A 253 12.92 -20.16 4.30
C ASN A 253 12.98 -21.68 4.40
N ILE A 254 12.58 -22.40 3.34
CA ILE A 254 12.69 -23.86 3.25
C ILE A 254 14.15 -24.30 3.35
N THR A 255 15.06 -23.61 2.68
CA THR A 255 16.50 -23.90 2.73
C THR A 255 17.04 -23.73 4.14
N ILE A 256 16.73 -22.60 4.80
CA ILE A 256 17.13 -22.32 6.18
C ILE A 256 16.59 -23.39 7.15
N LEU A 257 15.32 -23.76 7.00
CA LEU A 257 14.70 -24.79 7.84
C LEU A 257 15.34 -26.16 7.63
N LYS A 258 15.65 -26.53 6.39
CA LYS A 258 16.37 -27.79 6.10
C LYS A 258 17.75 -27.81 6.75
N ASP A 259 18.53 -26.73 6.62
CA ASP A 259 19.85 -26.63 7.24
C ASP A 259 19.76 -26.73 8.76
N LYS A 260 18.78 -26.04 9.37
CA LYS A 260 18.53 -26.10 10.81
C LYS A 260 18.10 -27.49 11.29
N ASN A 261 17.28 -28.17 10.52
CA ASN A 261 16.85 -29.53 10.85
C ASN A 261 18.03 -30.51 10.78
N GLN A 262 18.91 -30.36 9.78
CA GLN A 262 20.13 -31.15 9.68
C GLN A 262 21.12 -30.86 10.83
N GLU A 263 21.22 -29.61 11.26
CA GLU A 263 22.03 -29.22 12.42
C GLU A 263 21.53 -29.90 13.70
N LEU A 264 20.20 -29.93 13.90
CA LEU A 264 19.55 -30.61 15.03
C LEU A 264 19.75 -32.12 14.98
N GLU A 265 19.59 -32.77 13.83
CA GLU A 265 19.84 -34.20 13.67
C GLU A 265 21.29 -34.57 14.04
N LYS A 266 22.28 -33.79 13.57
CA LYS A 266 23.69 -33.97 13.95
C LYS A 266 23.91 -33.75 15.44
N ALA A 267 23.21 -32.80 16.07
CA ALA A 267 23.30 -32.58 17.51
C ALA A 267 22.71 -33.75 18.30
N ILE A 268 21.58 -34.30 17.86
CA ILE A 268 20.95 -35.49 18.45
C ILE A 268 21.88 -36.70 18.31
N GLU A 269 22.49 -36.91 17.14
CA GLU A 269 23.43 -38.00 16.90
C GLU A 269 24.63 -37.89 17.85
N ARG A 270 25.26 -36.70 17.95
CA ARG A 270 26.35 -36.45 18.91
C ARG A 270 25.96 -36.70 20.36
N MET A 271 24.74 -36.32 20.75
CA MET A 271 24.23 -36.56 22.10
C MET A 271 23.92 -38.04 22.34
N SER A 272 23.50 -38.77 21.30
CA SER A 272 23.25 -40.21 21.38
C SER A 272 24.52 -41.06 21.39
N GLU A 273 25.61 -40.56 20.79
CA GLU A 273 26.94 -41.17 20.81
C GLU A 273 27.67 -40.96 22.14
N GLN A 274 27.23 -40.00 22.97
CA GLN A 274 27.74 -39.89 24.33
C GLN A 274 27.28 -41.12 25.13
N GLN A 275 28.25 -41.95 25.52
CA GLN A 275 28.03 -43.06 26.44
C GLN A 275 27.27 -42.57 27.69
N PRO A 276 26.45 -43.43 28.33
CA PRO A 276 25.86 -43.09 29.62
C PRO A 276 26.98 -42.62 30.54
N LEU A 277 26.86 -41.37 31.03
CA LEU A 277 27.83 -40.79 31.94
C LEU A 277 28.02 -41.75 33.11
N ASP A 278 29.25 -42.18 33.34
CA ASP A 278 29.59 -42.93 34.52
C ASP A 278 29.26 -42.04 35.73
N VAL A 279 28.25 -42.43 36.50
CA VAL A 279 27.69 -41.62 37.60
C VAL A 279 28.79 -41.33 38.63
N ASP A 280 29.76 -42.24 38.73
CA ASP A 280 30.91 -42.15 39.63
C ASP A 280 31.99 -41.17 39.11
N GLU A 281 32.04 -40.90 37.80
CA GLU A 281 32.94 -39.89 37.22
C GLU A 281 32.31 -38.49 37.24
N ALA A 282 30.98 -38.41 37.08
CA ALA A 282 30.23 -37.16 37.12
C ALA A 282 30.17 -36.53 38.53
N VAL A 283 30.17 -37.36 39.58
CA VAL A 283 30.20 -36.92 40.99
C VAL A 283 31.65 -36.89 41.48
N THR A 284 32.41 -35.90 41.03
CA THR A 284 33.74 -35.60 41.60
C THR A 284 33.68 -34.41 42.55
N THR A 285 34.46 -34.47 43.62
CA THR A 285 34.65 -33.34 44.53
C THR A 285 35.56 -32.28 43.89
N THR A 286 35.41 -31.00 44.26
CA THR A 286 36.13 -29.86 43.69
C THR A 286 37.66 -29.87 43.87
N ALA A 287 38.21 -30.73 44.73
CA ALA A 287 39.66 -30.92 44.87
C ALA A 287 40.07 -32.41 44.87
N PRO A 288 41.27 -32.76 44.35
CA PRO A 288 41.71 -34.16 44.24
C PRO A 288 41.77 -34.91 45.58
N LEU A 289 42.07 -34.21 46.68
CA LEU A 289 42.15 -34.79 48.02
C LEU A 289 40.78 -35.24 48.53
N TYR A 290 39.72 -34.49 48.23
CA TYR A 290 38.36 -34.85 48.66
C TYR A 290 37.84 -36.08 47.91
N LYS A 291 38.34 -36.35 46.70
CA LYS A 291 38.00 -37.56 45.94
C LYS A 291 38.58 -38.81 46.60
N GLN A 292 39.81 -38.72 47.11
CA GLN A 292 40.43 -39.80 47.87
C GLN A 292 39.67 -40.10 49.16
N LEU A 293 39.22 -39.04 49.87
CA LEU A 293 38.43 -39.20 51.09
C LEU A 293 37.04 -39.78 50.81
N LEU A 294 36.36 -39.31 49.75
CA LEU A 294 35.04 -39.81 49.35
C LEU A 294 35.11 -41.30 48.97
N ASN A 295 36.12 -41.70 48.19
CA ASN A 295 36.30 -43.09 47.80
C ASN A 295 36.60 -43.98 49.01
N ALA A 296 37.45 -43.53 49.93
CA ALA A 296 37.76 -44.28 51.14
C ALA A 296 36.51 -44.48 52.02
N PHE A 297 35.66 -43.45 52.15
CA PHE A 297 34.41 -43.54 52.89
C PHE A 297 33.40 -44.49 52.20
N ALA A 298 33.30 -44.43 50.87
CA ALA A 298 32.44 -45.35 50.11
C ALA A 298 32.92 -46.80 50.23
N GLU A 299 34.23 -47.04 50.23
CA GLU A 299 34.83 -48.36 50.41
C GLU A 299 34.61 -48.90 51.85
N GLU A 300 34.72 -48.04 52.86
CA GLU A 300 34.42 -48.37 54.25
C GLU A 300 32.94 -48.73 54.45
N ALA A 301 32.02 -47.94 53.88
CA ALA A 301 30.59 -48.24 53.94
C ALA A 301 30.25 -49.56 53.22
N ALA A 302 30.85 -49.82 52.06
CA ALA A 302 30.63 -51.06 51.32
C ALA A 302 31.18 -52.29 52.07
N THR A 303 32.31 -52.14 52.77
CA THR A 303 32.85 -53.22 53.61
C THR A 303 32.01 -53.45 54.86
N GLU A 304 31.47 -52.40 55.48
CA GLU A 304 30.57 -52.50 56.62
C GLU A 304 29.25 -53.19 56.24
N ASP A 305 28.66 -52.83 55.09
CA ASP A 305 27.49 -53.52 54.53
C ASP A 305 27.81 -54.99 54.21
N ALA A 306 28.96 -55.28 53.60
CA ALA A 306 29.36 -56.67 53.31
C ALA A 306 29.53 -57.49 54.59
N ILE A 307 30.11 -56.91 55.65
CA ILE A 307 30.24 -57.54 56.96
C ILE A 307 28.87 -57.76 57.58
N TYR A 308 27.97 -56.78 57.50
CA TYR A 308 26.60 -56.89 57.99
C TYR A 308 25.85 -58.05 57.33
N TYR A 309 25.88 -58.14 55.99
CA TYR A 309 25.25 -59.24 55.25
C TYR A 309 25.90 -60.61 55.52
N MET A 310 27.22 -60.67 55.70
CA MET A 310 27.92 -61.91 56.09
C MET A 310 27.62 -62.32 57.54
N GLY A 311 27.36 -61.36 58.42
CA GLY A 311 26.97 -61.61 59.81
C GLY A 311 25.51 -62.06 59.97
N GLU A 312 24.63 -61.62 59.06
CA GLU A 312 23.20 -61.99 59.04
C GLU A 312 22.93 -63.34 58.34
N SER A 313 23.93 -63.92 57.66
CA SER A 313 23.81 -65.21 56.94
C SER A 313 24.16 -66.45 57.78
N HIS A 314 24.08 -66.36 59.11
CA HIS A 314 24.30 -67.46 60.07
C HIS A 314 23.08 -67.78 60.93
#